data_AF-A0A4Y9JA26-F1
#
_entry.id   AF-A0A4Y9JA26-F1
#
_cell.length_a   1.000
_cell.length_b   1.000
_cell.length_c   1.000
_cell.angle_alpha   90.00
_cell.angle_beta   90.00
_cell.angle_gamma   90.00
#
_symmetry.space_group_name_H-M   'P 1'
#
loop_
_entity.id
_entity.type
_entity.pdbx_description
1 polymer ?
#
loop_
_entity_poly.entity_id
_entity_poly.type
_entity_poly.pdbx_seq_one_letter_code
_entity_poly.pdbx_strand_id
1 'polypeptide(L)'
;MTIDSNRFTFQVIKRVAVLSTDSKGWTKELNLISYNEKPAVWDIRKWSPNGKMSRGITLKNEELMALKEALQTLEMEKGETTHGYGH
;
A
#
# COMPACT_ATOMS: atom_id res chain seq x y z
N MET A 1 15.55 -15.44 -33.56
CA MET A 1 14.38 -14.94 -32.79
C MET A 1 14.92 -14.50 -31.44
N THR A 2 15.17 -13.21 -31.26
CA THR A 2 15.65 -12.65 -29.99
C THR A 2 14.48 -12.67 -29.01
N ILE A 3 14.56 -13.53 -28.00
CA ILE A 3 13.64 -13.45 -26.85
C ILE A 3 14.10 -12.22 -26.06
N ASP A 4 13.27 -11.19 -26.04
CA ASP A 4 13.46 -9.96 -25.28
C ASP A 4 13.35 -10.29 -23.76
N SER A 5 14.42 -10.84 -23.19
CA SER A 5 14.44 -11.44 -21.85
C SER A 5 14.38 -10.45 -20.67
N ASN A 6 13.80 -9.25 -20.83
CA ASN A 6 13.81 -8.24 -19.76
C ASN A 6 12.57 -7.34 -19.67
N ARG A 7 11.37 -7.88 -19.93
CA ARG A 7 10.12 -7.14 -19.66
C ARG A 7 9.68 -7.36 -18.21
N PHE A 8 9.76 -6.31 -17.39
CA PHE A 8 9.16 -6.31 -16.07
C PHE A 8 7.64 -6.40 -16.21
N THR A 9 7.03 -7.46 -15.68
CA THR A 9 5.58 -7.64 -15.63
C THR A 9 5.09 -7.59 -14.20
N PHE A 10 3.85 -7.15 -14.03
CA PHE A 10 3.18 -7.19 -12.74
C PHE A 10 1.69 -7.47 -12.93
N GLN A 11 1.09 -8.10 -11.93
CA GLN A 11 -0.34 -8.37 -11.85
C GLN A 11 -0.86 -7.89 -10.50
N VAL A 12 -1.85 -7.00 -10.51
CA VAL A 12 -2.57 -6.61 -9.29
C VAL A 12 -3.57 -7.71 -8.97
N ILE A 13 -3.26 -8.51 -7.95
CA ILE A 13 -4.08 -9.64 -7.50
C ILE A 13 -5.27 -9.12 -6.70
N LYS A 14 -5.05 -8.13 -5.83
CA LYS A 14 -6.10 -7.53 -5.01
C LYS A 14 -5.83 -6.06 -4.76
N ARG A 15 -6.87 -5.23 -4.88
CA ARG A 15 -6.86 -3.85 -4.38
C ARG A 15 -7.41 -3.82 -2.97
N VAL A 16 -6.64 -3.29 -2.01
CA VAL A 16 -7.04 -3.33 -0.60
C VAL A 16 -7.59 -2.00 -0.13
N ALA A 17 -6.83 -0.92 -0.33
CA ALA A 17 -7.23 0.40 0.13
C ALA A 17 -6.62 1.52 -0.71
N VAL A 18 -7.37 2.59 -0.90
CA VAL A 18 -6.85 3.89 -1.37
C VAL A 18 -6.55 4.73 -0.13
N LEU A 19 -5.29 5.05 0.09
CA LEU A 19 -4.83 5.84 1.23
C LEU A 19 -4.98 7.34 1.01
N SER A 20 -4.86 7.80 -0.24
CA SER A 20 -5.01 9.21 -0.60
C SER A 20 -5.20 9.37 -2.10
N THR A 21 -5.90 10.43 -2.50
CA THR A 21 -5.99 10.87 -3.90
C THR A 21 -5.51 12.32 -4.01
N ASP A 22 -4.68 12.62 -5.00
CA ASP A 22 -4.24 14.00 -5.25
C ASP A 22 -5.09 14.71 -6.32
N SER A 23 -4.88 16.03 -6.47
CA SER A 23 -5.61 16.87 -7.43
C SER A 23 -5.38 16.51 -8.90
N LYS A 24 -4.36 15.71 -9.19
CA LYS A 24 -4.03 15.20 -10.53
C LYS A 24 -4.61 13.78 -10.75
N GLY A 25 -5.43 13.29 -9.82
CA GLY A 25 -6.07 11.98 -9.88
C GLY A 25 -5.14 10.81 -9.57
N TRP A 26 -3.93 11.05 -9.09
CA TRP A 26 -3.08 9.94 -8.68
C TRP A 26 -3.51 9.41 -7.31
N THR A 27 -3.56 8.10 -7.19
CA THR A 27 -3.97 7.39 -5.98
C THR A 27 -2.76 6.75 -5.30
N LYS A 28 -2.61 6.92 -3.99
CA LYS A 28 -1.69 6.09 -3.19
C LYS A 28 -2.49 4.91 -2.66
N GLU A 29 -2.06 3.69 -2.94
CA GLU A 29 -2.84 2.48 -2.67
C GLU A 29 -2.01 1.42 -1.98
N LEU A 30 -2.66 0.64 -1.10
CA LEU A 30 -2.17 -0.66 -0.63
C LEU A 30 -2.81 -1.76 -1.48
N ASN A 31 -1.99 -2.56 -2.14
CA ASN A 31 -2.43 -3.63 -3.04
C ASN A 31 -1.62 -4.92 -2.78
N LEU A 32 -2.16 -6.05 -3.22
CA LEU A 32 -1.44 -7.33 -3.34
C LEU A 32 -1.02 -7.51 -4.81
N ILE A 33 0.27 -7.62 -5.08
CA ILE A 33 0.83 -7.60 -6.44
C ILE A 33 1.79 -8.78 -6.63
N SER A 34 1.65 -9.50 -7.74
CA SER A 34 2.65 -10.45 -8.23
C SER A 34 3.56 -9.75 -9.24
N TYR A 35 4.87 -9.86 -9.07
CA TYR A 35 5.87 -9.34 -10.00
C TYR A 35 6.55 -10.48 -10.74
N ASN A 36 6.63 -10.40 -12.07
CA ASN A 36 7.28 -11.41 -12.90
C ASN A 36 6.84 -12.84 -12.54
N GLU A 37 5.53 -13.03 -12.34
CA GLU A 37 4.91 -14.33 -12.01
C GLU A 37 5.38 -14.95 -10.67
N LYS A 38 6.03 -14.16 -9.81
CA LYS A 38 6.46 -14.59 -8.47
C LYS A 38 5.30 -14.53 -7.45
N PRO A 39 5.45 -15.16 -6.28
CA PRO A 39 4.48 -15.04 -5.20
C PRO A 39 4.10 -13.58 -4.93
N ALA A 40 2.81 -13.36 -4.71
CA ALA A 40 2.29 -12.01 -4.53
C ALA A 40 2.78 -11.42 -3.21
N VAL A 41 3.07 -10.12 -3.25
CA VAL A 41 3.59 -9.33 -2.14
C VAL A 41 2.68 -8.14 -1.87
N TRP A 42 2.66 -7.68 -0.63
CA TRP A 42 1.97 -6.45 -0.27
C TRP A 42 2.77 -5.26 -0.75
N ASP A 43 2.09 -4.26 -1.27
CA ASP A 43 2.77 -3.12 -1.85
C ASP A 43 1.98 -1.83 -1.64
N ILE A 44 2.67 -0.80 -1.17
CA ILE A 44 2.15 0.55 -1.04
C ILE A 44 2.85 1.43 -2.07
N ARG A 45 2.10 1.92 -3.05
CA ARG A 45 2.64 2.79 -4.11
C ARG A 45 1.61 3.77 -4.65
N LYS A 46 2.09 4.74 -5.43
CA LYS A 46 1.25 5.69 -6.15
C LYS A 46 0.98 5.20 -7.57
N TRP A 47 -0.27 5.27 -7.99
CA TRP A 47 -0.76 4.93 -9.32
C TRP A 47 -1.29 6.18 -10.01
N SER A 48 -0.97 6.34 -11.29
CA SER A 48 -1.60 7.35 -12.13
C SER A 48 -2.99 6.86 -12.59
N PRO A 49 -3.89 7.76 -12.99
CA PRO A 49 -5.15 7.39 -13.66
C PRO A 49 -4.97 6.43 -14.85
N ASN A 50 -3.82 6.51 -15.52
CA ASN A 50 -3.48 5.72 -16.71
C ASN A 50 -2.71 4.42 -16.38
N GLY A 51 -2.66 3.99 -15.11
CA GLY A 51 -2.04 2.72 -14.71
C GLY A 51 -0.50 2.72 -14.58
N LYS A 52 0.17 3.87 -14.69
CA LYS A 52 1.60 3.99 -14.36
C LYS A 52 1.82 3.92 -12.85
N MET A 53 2.87 3.24 -12.43
CA MET A 53 3.30 3.11 -11.04
C MET A 53 4.50 4.02 -10.75
N SER A 54 4.49 4.70 -9.60
CA SER A 54 5.68 5.39 -9.07
C SER A 54 6.58 4.45 -8.28
N ARG A 55 7.67 4.98 -7.71
CA ARG A 55 8.36 4.31 -6.60
C ARG A 55 7.38 4.07 -5.46
N GLY A 56 7.53 2.93 -4.80
CA GLY A 56 6.72 2.49 -3.67
C GLY A 56 7.53 1.60 -2.75
N ILE A 57 6.86 0.98 -1.80
CA ILE A 57 7.44 0.03 -0.85
C ILE A 57 6.71 -1.30 -0.96
N THR A 58 7.48 -2.37 -1.08
CA THR A 58 6.98 -3.73 -0.96
C THR A 58 7.17 -4.17 0.50
N LEU A 59 6.13 -4.80 1.06
CA LEU A 59 6.10 -5.30 2.41
C LEU A 59 5.96 -6.83 2.37
N LYS A 60 6.78 -7.51 3.18
CA LYS A 60 6.56 -8.91 3.55
C LYS A 60 5.33 -9.00 4.45
N ASN A 61 4.79 -10.21 4.59
CA ASN A 61 3.66 -10.44 5.50
C ASN A 61 3.95 -10.00 6.94
N GLU A 62 5.14 -10.30 7.45
CA GLU A 62 5.55 -9.89 8.81
C GLU A 62 5.58 -8.37 8.97
N GLU A 63 6.11 -7.64 7.99
CA GLU A 63 6.14 -6.17 8.00
C GLU A 63 4.73 -5.57 7.93
N LEU A 64 3.83 -6.17 7.14
CA LEU A 64 2.43 -5.74 7.10
C LEU A 64 1.72 -5.98 8.44
N MET A 65 1.95 -7.13 9.06
CA MET A 65 1.35 -7.46 10.37
C MET A 65 1.84 -6.50 11.45
N ALA A 66 3.15 -6.24 11.52
CA ALA A 66 3.72 -5.28 12.44
C ALA A 66 3.17 -3.86 12.20
N LEU A 67 3.02 -3.43 10.93
CA LEU A 67 2.42 -2.15 10.59
C LEU A 67 0.96 -2.07 11.07
N LYS A 68 0.17 -3.14 10.87
CA LYS A 68 -1.22 -3.21 11.33
C LYS A 68 -1.32 -3.05 12.84
N GLU A 69 -0.50 -3.78 13.60
CA GLU A 69 -0.47 -3.70 15.07
C GLU A 69 -0.12 -2.28 15.53
N ALA A 70 0.92 -1.67 14.94
CA ALA A 70 1.30 -0.29 15.26
C ALA A 70 0.17 0.72 15.00
N LEU A 71 -0.55 0.57 13.89
CA LEU A 71 -1.70 1.43 13.56
C LEU A 71 -2.85 1.27 14.57
N GLN A 72 -3.13 0.06 15.03
CA GLN A 72 -4.16 -0.20 16.05
C GLN A 72 -3.81 0.49 17.38
N THR A 73 -2.54 0.44 17.80
CA THR A 73 -2.09 1.15 19.01
C THR A 73 -2.30 2.66 18.90
N LEU A 74 -2.00 3.26 17.74
CA LEU A 74 -2.22 4.71 17.50
C LEU A 74 -3.71 5.10 17.54
N GLU A 75 -4.62 4.21 17.15
CA GLU A 75 -6.06 4.46 17.25
C GLU A 75 -6.54 4.45 18.71
N MET A 76 -6.00 3.54 19.54
CA MET A 76 -6.34 3.45 20.96
C MET A 76 -5.91 4.70 21.73
N GLU A 77 -4.72 5.26 21.47
CA GLU A 77 -4.24 6.49 22.11
C GLU A 77 -5.12 7.72 21.81
N LYS A 78 -5.72 7.78 20.61
CA LYS A 78 -6.65 8.87 20.25
C LYS A 78 -8.00 8.75 20.94
N GLY A 79 -8.40 7.54 21.34
CA GLY A 79 -9.65 7.27 22.05
C GLY A 79 -9.64 7.69 23.53
N GLU A 80 -8.47 7.95 24.13
CA GLU A 80 -8.33 8.23 25.56
C GLU A 80 -8.21 9.74 25.90
N THR A 81 -8.31 10.64 24.91
CA THR A 81 -8.16 12.10 25.13
C THR A 81 -9.49 12.86 25.20
N THR A 82 -10.52 12.29 25.82
CA THR A 82 -11.67 13.09 26.31
C THR A 82 -12.21 12.54 27.62
N HIS A 83 -11.52 12.78 28.74
CA HIS A 83 -12.23 12.94 30.02
C HIS A 83 -11.42 13.81 30.99
N GLY A 84 -11.99 14.99 31.26
CA GLY A 84 -11.79 15.75 32.49
C GLY A 84 -10.58 16.66 32.52
N TYR A 85 -10.79 17.96 32.28
CA TYR A 85 -10.47 19.04 33.23
C TYR A 85 -11.02 20.36 32.69
N GLY A 86 -11.90 21.02 33.44
CA GLY A 86 -12.20 22.44 33.21
C GLY A 86 -13.59 22.92 33.64
N HIS A 87 -13.72 23.14 34.94
CA HIS A 87 -14.68 24.01 35.67
C HIS A 87 -16.19 23.72 35.64
#